data_AF-A0A8H5B126-F1
#
_entry.id   AF-A0A8H5B126-F1
#
_cell.length_a   1.000
_cell.length_b   1.000
_cell.length_c   1.000
_cell.angle_alpha   90.00
_cell.angle_beta   90.00
_cell.angle_gamma   90.00
#
_symmetry.space_group_name_H-M   'P 1'
#
loop_
_entity.id
_entity.type
_entity.pdbx_description
1 polymer ?
#
loop_
_entity_poly.entity_id
_entity_poly.type
_entity_poly.pdbx_seq_one_letter_code
_entity_poly.pdbx_strand_id
1 'polypeptide(L)'
;MQQLSCSTIPINLRSMVTITFIRHGQSEDNCRDVWAGWKDAPLSALGKRIVTHVPQQAKALGEALSSDTKFTHIYASDLLRAHDTGKAVHARQPEPQPPFTVTELIREQHFGEAEGNKWSTSIPSEKTRTELYNEGVYPVFEHRHEKFPGGESLDDLRARAYKALEKCVFPHLDEDDGHIAIASHGLCISELMSALVRLDPKADQSISYRGLLNTAWARVKVKRREGETREDGHPVLEVIVNHVNEAPHLQGIQEDTVEVPAERSSEAQAFFGGDTTATQASNARVDIQPESDSESKL
;
A
#
# COMPACT_ATOMS: atom_id res chain seq x y z
N MET A 1 -62.79 -11.05 6.96
CA MET A 1 -61.59 -11.45 6.19
C MET A 1 -60.69 -10.24 6.06
N GLN A 2 -59.69 -10.12 6.93
CA GLN A 2 -58.63 -9.12 6.80
C GLN A 2 -57.50 -9.77 6.01
N GLN A 3 -57.20 -9.21 4.83
CA GLN A 3 -56.01 -9.58 4.07
C GLN A 3 -54.78 -9.10 4.84
N LEU A 4 -53.94 -10.03 5.26
CA LEU A 4 -52.57 -9.78 5.68
C LEU A 4 -51.79 -9.36 4.43
N SER A 5 -51.39 -8.09 4.33
CA SER A 5 -50.41 -7.69 3.33
C SER A 5 -49.05 -8.19 3.77
N CYS A 6 -48.50 -9.11 2.98
CA CYS A 6 -47.10 -9.48 3.03
C CYS A 6 -46.29 -8.23 2.65
N SER A 7 -45.71 -7.55 3.64
CA SER A 7 -44.70 -6.52 3.39
C SER A 7 -43.43 -7.24 2.99
N THR A 8 -43.22 -7.38 1.68
CA THR A 8 -41.91 -7.67 1.12
C THR A 8 -40.99 -6.52 1.48
N ILE A 9 -40.12 -6.75 2.46
CA ILE A 9 -38.98 -5.90 2.77
C ILE A 9 -38.18 -5.77 1.45
N PRO A 10 -37.88 -4.53 0.98
CA PRO A 10 -37.10 -4.37 -0.24
C PRO A 10 -35.72 -5.01 -0.06
N ILE A 11 -35.28 -5.71 -1.10
CA ILE A 11 -33.94 -6.28 -1.24
C ILE A 11 -32.94 -5.19 -0.87
N ASN A 12 -32.16 -5.44 0.19
CA ASN A 12 -31.24 -4.47 0.74
C ASN A 12 -30.19 -4.11 -0.33
N LEU A 13 -30.29 -2.91 -0.92
CA LEU A 13 -29.20 -2.30 -1.68
C LEU A 13 -28.13 -1.88 -0.67
N ARG A 14 -27.41 -2.86 -0.10
CA ARG A 14 -26.31 -2.56 0.82
C ARG A 14 -25.31 -1.68 0.08
N SER A 15 -25.00 -0.53 0.67
CA SER A 15 -24.08 0.46 0.10
C SER A 15 -22.65 -0.12 0.07
N MET A 16 -21.84 0.35 -0.88
CA MET A 16 -20.44 -0.07 -0.98
C MET A 16 -19.60 0.72 0.02
N VAL A 17 -18.69 0.03 0.71
CA VAL A 17 -17.66 0.69 1.52
C VAL A 17 -16.61 1.28 0.59
N THR A 18 -16.23 2.53 0.84
CA THR A 18 -15.13 3.19 0.17
C THR A 18 -13.85 3.08 1.00
N ILE A 19 -12.76 2.70 0.39
CA ILE A 19 -11.44 2.56 1.02
C ILE A 19 -10.51 3.53 0.30
N THR A 20 -9.86 4.43 1.04
CA THR A 20 -8.82 5.32 0.53
C THR A 20 -7.46 4.90 1.08
N PHE A 21 -6.64 4.30 0.23
CA PHE A 21 -5.25 3.98 0.54
C PHE A 21 -4.40 5.22 0.33
N ILE A 22 -3.52 5.53 1.28
CA ILE A 22 -2.69 6.73 1.27
C ILE A 22 -1.24 6.29 1.46
N ARG A 23 -0.38 6.54 0.48
CA ARG A 23 1.06 6.35 0.68
C ARG A 23 1.58 7.48 1.57
N HIS A 24 2.47 7.16 2.51
CA HIS A 24 3.12 8.18 3.33
C HIS A 24 3.85 9.26 2.51
N GLY A 25 4.05 10.43 3.11
CA GLY A 25 4.87 11.50 2.53
C GLY A 25 6.34 11.13 2.41
N GLN A 26 7.09 11.89 1.60
CA GLN A 26 8.49 11.58 1.30
C GLN A 26 9.36 11.63 2.57
N SER A 27 10.07 10.53 2.83
CA SER A 27 11.01 10.34 3.94
C SER A 27 12.47 10.43 3.49
N GLU A 28 13.43 10.52 4.42
CA GLU A 28 14.85 10.64 4.07
C GLU A 28 15.37 9.47 3.22
N ASP A 29 14.99 8.24 3.55
CA ASP A 29 15.44 7.05 2.80
C ASP A 29 14.79 7.00 1.42
N ASN A 30 13.65 7.65 1.20
CA ASN A 30 13.14 7.81 -0.16
C ASN A 30 14.08 8.67 -1.00
N CYS A 31 14.89 9.56 -0.42
CA CYS A 31 15.85 10.40 -1.15
C CYS A 31 17.22 9.71 -1.34
N ARG A 32 17.37 8.44 -0.96
CA ARG A 32 18.60 7.65 -1.08
C ARG A 32 18.33 6.37 -1.87
N ASP A 33 19.38 5.78 -2.42
CA ASP A 33 19.30 4.49 -3.12
C ASP A 33 19.43 3.31 -2.13
N VAL A 34 18.56 3.28 -1.12
CA VAL A 34 18.60 2.27 -0.06
C VAL A 34 17.27 1.57 0.12
N TRP A 35 17.30 0.36 0.68
CA TRP A 35 16.09 -0.34 1.07
C TRP A 35 15.44 0.30 2.30
N ALA A 36 14.22 0.84 2.12
CA ALA A 36 13.42 1.47 3.16
C ALA A 36 12.23 0.60 3.56
N GLY A 37 12.39 -0.20 4.62
CA GLY A 37 11.40 -1.16 5.13
C GLY A 37 10.86 -0.77 6.50
N TRP A 38 11.10 -1.59 7.52
CA TRP A 38 10.59 -1.39 8.88
C TRP A 38 11.45 -0.45 9.73
N LYS A 39 12.74 -0.31 9.42
CA LYS A 39 13.56 0.74 10.04
C LYS A 39 12.99 2.11 9.65
N ASP A 40 12.66 2.90 10.66
CA ASP A 40 12.45 4.33 10.45
C ASP A 40 13.81 5.01 10.22
N ALA A 41 13.83 5.96 9.29
CA ALA A 41 15.06 6.65 8.91
C ALA A 41 15.69 7.34 10.14
N PRO A 42 16.97 7.07 10.45
CA PRO A 42 17.67 7.72 11.56
C PRO A 42 17.90 9.21 11.24
N LEU A 43 18.00 10.04 12.28
CA LEU A 43 18.58 11.38 12.14
C LEU A 43 19.99 11.25 11.53
N SER A 44 20.37 12.15 10.61
CA SER A 44 21.73 12.14 10.04
C SER A 44 22.82 12.16 11.13
N ALA A 45 24.01 11.64 10.82
CA ALA A 45 25.17 11.62 11.74
C ALA A 45 25.58 13.00 12.29
N LEU A 46 25.07 14.09 11.71
CA LEU A 46 25.28 15.48 12.15
C LEU A 46 24.13 16.03 13.00
N GLY A 47 23.14 15.23 13.37
CA GLY A 47 21.95 15.68 14.12
C GLY A 47 21.04 16.64 13.35
N LYS A 48 21.33 16.90 12.08
CA LYS A 48 20.48 17.68 11.19
C LYS A 48 19.37 16.76 10.68
N ARG A 49 18.11 17.12 10.94
CA ARG A 49 16.98 16.60 10.15
C ARG A 49 17.34 16.83 8.70
N ILE A 50 17.56 15.78 7.91
CA ILE A 50 17.52 15.97 6.47
C ILE A 50 16.05 16.23 6.17
N VAL A 51 15.80 17.28 5.39
CA VAL A 51 14.46 17.85 5.21
C VAL A 51 13.50 16.75 4.75
N THR A 52 12.54 16.39 5.61
CA THR A 52 11.44 15.50 5.26
C THR A 52 10.29 16.36 4.75
N HIS A 53 9.76 16.05 3.56
CA HIS A 53 8.57 16.73 3.03
C HIS A 53 7.26 16.17 3.62
N VAL A 54 7.34 15.15 4.48
CA VAL A 54 6.18 14.55 5.17
C VAL A 54 5.23 15.61 5.72
N PRO A 55 5.65 16.62 6.52
CA PRO A 55 4.69 17.54 7.15
C PRO A 55 3.95 18.41 6.14
N GLN A 56 4.63 18.87 5.08
CA GLN A 56 4.03 19.75 4.06
C GLN A 56 3.07 18.96 3.17
N GLN A 57 3.52 17.83 2.63
CA GLN A 57 2.70 16.98 1.75
C GLN A 57 1.50 16.41 2.51
N ALA A 58 1.69 15.95 3.75
CA ALA A 58 0.61 15.39 4.56
C ALA A 58 -0.43 16.44 4.97
N LYS A 59 0.01 17.68 5.24
CA LYS A 59 -0.91 18.80 5.50
C LYS A 59 -1.75 19.12 4.26
N ALA A 60 -1.12 19.24 3.09
CA ALA A 60 -1.82 19.50 1.83
C ALA A 60 -2.79 18.38 1.48
N LEU A 61 -2.39 17.12 1.69
CA LEU A 61 -3.27 15.96 1.53
C LEU A 61 -4.47 16.03 2.48
N GLY A 62 -4.24 16.33 3.77
CA GLY A 62 -5.31 16.45 4.75
C GLY A 62 -6.32 17.53 4.37
N GLU A 63 -5.84 18.69 3.91
CA GLU A 63 -6.70 19.79 3.42
C GLU A 63 -7.53 19.34 2.22
N ALA A 64 -6.89 18.74 1.21
CA ALA A 64 -7.55 18.28 -0.01
C ALA A 64 -8.58 17.16 0.23
N LEU A 65 -8.31 16.24 1.15
CA LEU A 65 -9.27 15.18 1.48
C LEU A 65 -10.42 15.70 2.35
N SER A 66 -10.15 16.64 3.26
CA SER A 66 -11.18 17.14 4.19
C SER A 66 -12.31 17.93 3.53
N SER A 67 -12.08 18.52 2.35
CA SER A 67 -13.12 19.27 1.63
C SER A 67 -14.24 18.38 1.12
N ASP A 68 -13.90 17.18 0.64
CA ASP A 68 -14.80 16.33 -0.15
C ASP A 68 -14.95 14.92 0.42
N THR A 69 -14.21 14.56 1.48
CA THR A 69 -14.20 13.22 2.06
C THR A 69 -14.28 13.25 3.57
N LYS A 70 -15.34 12.62 4.10
CA LYS A 70 -15.51 12.33 5.52
C LYS A 70 -15.18 10.86 5.74
N PHE A 71 -14.15 10.59 6.53
CA PHE A 71 -13.81 9.23 6.89
C PHE A 71 -14.63 8.77 8.10
N THR A 72 -15.08 7.51 8.07
CA THR A 72 -15.71 6.83 9.21
C THR A 72 -14.68 6.18 10.11
N HIS A 73 -13.52 5.80 9.56
CA HIS A 73 -12.38 5.24 10.32
C HIS A 73 -11.06 5.54 9.62
N ILE A 74 -9.99 5.75 10.39
CA ILE A 74 -8.64 5.94 9.85
C ILE A 74 -7.70 4.91 10.47
N TYR A 75 -7.01 4.15 9.62
CA TYR A 75 -5.92 3.25 10.00
C TYR A 75 -4.59 3.85 9.58
N ALA A 76 -3.55 3.67 10.40
CA ALA A 76 -2.20 4.05 10.04
C ALA A 76 -1.18 2.98 10.47
N SER A 77 -0.18 2.76 9.61
CA SER A 77 1.04 2.06 10.02
C SER A 77 1.68 2.80 11.19
N ASP A 78 2.32 2.07 12.09
CA ASP A 78 3.02 2.63 13.24
C ASP A 78 4.39 3.23 12.90
N LEU A 79 4.99 2.86 11.76
CA LEU A 79 6.18 3.53 11.21
C LEU A 79 5.92 5.03 11.02
N LEU A 80 6.83 5.85 11.54
CA LEU A 80 6.63 7.29 11.76
C LEU A 80 6.11 8.02 10.51
N ARG A 81 6.69 7.73 9.35
CA ARG A 81 6.31 8.36 8.08
C ARG A 81 4.83 8.18 7.72
N ALA A 82 4.29 6.98 7.90
CA ALA A 82 2.89 6.67 7.58
C ALA A 82 1.95 7.12 8.70
N HIS A 83 2.38 6.92 9.96
CA HIS A 83 1.67 7.40 11.13
C HIS A 83 1.43 8.92 11.10
N ASP A 84 2.49 9.70 10.84
CA ASP A 84 2.41 11.17 10.81
C ASP A 84 1.58 11.66 9.62
N THR A 85 1.65 10.96 8.48
CA THR A 85 0.78 11.23 7.33
C THR A 85 -0.69 10.99 7.70
N GLY A 86 -1.01 9.85 8.32
CA GLY A 86 -2.35 9.54 8.79
C GLY A 86 -2.88 10.56 9.82
N LYS A 87 -2.03 10.99 10.77
CA LYS A 87 -2.39 12.01 11.76
C LYS A 87 -2.70 13.36 11.11
N ALA A 88 -1.96 13.76 10.09
CA ALA A 88 -2.25 15.01 9.39
C ALA A 88 -3.61 14.98 8.68
N VAL A 89 -3.97 13.84 8.09
CA VAL A 89 -5.31 13.63 7.49
C VAL A 89 -6.39 13.64 8.56
N HIS A 90 -6.18 12.92 9.66
CA HIS A 90 -7.11 12.86 10.80
C HIS A 90 -7.37 14.23 11.42
N ALA A 91 -6.33 15.04 11.63
CA ALA A 91 -6.43 16.38 12.20
C ALA A 91 -7.24 17.38 11.33
N ARG A 92 -7.50 17.05 10.07
CA ARG A 92 -8.33 17.84 9.15
C ARG A 92 -9.77 17.35 9.05
N GLN A 93 -10.11 16.22 9.66
CA GLN A 93 -11.49 15.73 9.69
C GLN A 93 -12.37 16.58 10.63
N PRO A 94 -13.66 16.77 10.30
CA PRO A 94 -14.59 17.51 11.15
C PRO A 94 -14.88 16.78 12.45
N GLU A 95 -15.37 17.52 13.45
CA GLU A 95 -15.83 16.94 14.72
C GLU A 95 -17.24 16.30 14.59
N PRO A 96 -17.51 15.17 15.26
CA PRO A 96 -16.54 14.35 15.99
C PRO A 96 -15.56 13.67 15.02
N GLN A 97 -14.26 13.74 15.34
CA GLN A 97 -13.24 13.10 14.51
C GLN A 97 -13.44 11.58 14.45
N PRO A 98 -13.14 10.93 13.31
CA PRO A 98 -13.25 9.48 13.21
C PRO A 98 -12.25 8.78 14.14
N PRO A 99 -12.52 7.52 14.53
CA PRO A 99 -11.53 6.71 15.24
C PRO A 99 -10.23 6.59 14.44
N PHE A 100 -9.10 6.59 15.16
CA PHE A 100 -7.76 6.46 14.60
C PHE A 100 -7.06 5.24 15.19
N THR A 101 -6.85 4.20 14.38
CA THR A 101 -6.24 2.93 14.80
C THR A 101 -4.85 2.75 14.20
N VAL A 102 -3.87 2.47 15.05
CA VAL A 102 -2.49 2.17 14.64
C VAL A 102 -2.28 0.66 14.62
N THR A 103 -1.63 0.12 13.58
CA THR A 103 -1.36 -1.33 13.47
C THR A 103 -0.10 -1.64 12.66
N GLU A 104 0.63 -2.69 13.08
CA GLU A 104 1.83 -3.18 12.39
C GLU A 104 1.49 -3.94 11.09
N LEU A 105 0.24 -4.41 10.93
CA LEU A 105 -0.17 -5.23 9.78
C LEU A 105 -0.01 -4.50 8.44
N ILE A 106 -0.05 -3.18 8.46
CA ILE A 106 0.06 -2.31 7.28
C ILE A 106 1.42 -1.61 7.17
N ARG A 107 2.47 -2.14 7.82
CA ARG A 107 3.88 -1.76 7.59
C ARG A 107 4.32 -2.10 6.17
N GLU A 108 5.39 -1.47 5.69
CA GLU A 108 6.06 -1.83 4.43
C GLU A 108 6.57 -3.29 4.45
N GLN A 109 7.06 -3.82 3.33
CA GLN A 109 7.86 -5.05 3.35
C GLN A 109 9.05 -4.91 4.33
N HIS A 110 9.26 -5.92 5.17
CA HIS A 110 10.47 -6.04 5.97
C HIS A 110 11.63 -6.50 5.08
N PHE A 111 12.65 -5.66 4.88
CA PHE A 111 13.79 -6.06 4.03
C PHE A 111 14.94 -6.68 4.84
N GLY A 112 14.76 -6.87 6.16
CA GLY A 112 15.73 -7.55 7.02
C GLY A 112 17.11 -6.89 6.98
N GLU A 113 18.15 -7.69 6.70
CA GLU A 113 19.53 -7.20 6.62
C GLU A 113 19.75 -6.16 5.51
N ALA A 114 18.92 -6.11 4.48
CA ALA A 114 19.07 -5.14 3.39
C ALA A 114 18.70 -3.71 3.81
N GLU A 115 17.92 -3.52 4.87
CA GLU A 115 17.40 -2.19 5.26
C GLU A 115 18.52 -1.20 5.61
N GLY A 116 18.50 -0.05 4.93
CA GLY A 116 19.52 0.99 5.01
C GLY A 116 20.76 0.76 4.13
N ASN A 117 20.86 -0.39 3.45
CA ASN A 117 21.94 -0.71 2.53
C ASN A 117 21.57 -0.40 1.08
N LYS A 118 22.59 -0.31 0.22
CA LYS A 118 22.44 0.12 -1.17
C LYS A 118 21.58 -0.85 -1.97
N TRP A 119 20.63 -0.30 -2.71
CA TRP A 119 19.77 -1.01 -3.63
C TRP A 119 20.45 -1.18 -5.01
N SER A 120 20.14 -2.27 -5.73
CA SER A 120 20.58 -2.47 -7.12
C SER A 120 19.51 -3.23 -7.92
N THR A 121 19.40 -2.92 -9.22
CA THR A 121 18.51 -3.62 -10.16
C THR A 121 19.02 -4.99 -10.61
N SER A 122 20.34 -5.23 -10.50
CA SER A 122 20.97 -6.41 -11.09
C SER A 122 22.18 -6.87 -10.31
N ILE A 123 22.55 -8.12 -10.59
CA ILE A 123 23.81 -8.73 -10.17
C ILE A 123 24.76 -8.66 -11.37
N PRO A 124 25.92 -8.00 -11.27
CA PRO A 124 26.94 -8.01 -12.32
C PRO A 124 27.40 -9.44 -12.63
N SER A 125 27.74 -9.74 -13.88
CA SER A 125 28.07 -11.11 -14.31
C SER A 125 29.31 -11.69 -13.63
N GLU A 126 30.18 -10.82 -13.11
CA GLU A 126 31.40 -11.15 -12.40
C GLU A 126 31.25 -11.29 -10.87
N LYS A 127 30.05 -11.07 -10.31
CA LYS A 127 29.80 -11.16 -8.86
C LYS A 127 28.66 -12.10 -8.52
N THR A 128 28.77 -12.71 -7.35
CA THR A 128 27.67 -13.44 -6.70
C THR A 128 26.87 -12.51 -5.77
N ARG A 129 25.64 -12.92 -5.45
CA ARG A 129 24.78 -12.20 -4.49
C ARG A 129 25.44 -12.08 -3.11
N THR A 130 26.15 -13.12 -2.67
CA THR A 130 26.89 -13.13 -1.40
C THR A 130 28.03 -12.12 -1.38
N GLU A 131 28.78 -11.99 -2.48
CA GLU A 131 29.84 -10.98 -2.59
C GLU A 131 29.25 -9.55 -2.53
N LEU A 132 28.13 -9.31 -3.22
CA LEU A 132 27.44 -8.01 -3.15
C LEU A 132 26.93 -7.69 -1.74
N TYR A 133 26.40 -8.67 -1.01
CA TYR A 133 25.96 -8.47 0.38
C TYR A 133 27.13 -8.06 1.29
N ASN A 134 28.30 -8.68 1.11
CA ASN A 134 29.51 -8.30 1.86
C ASN A 134 29.99 -6.87 1.52
N GLU A 135 29.63 -6.35 0.35
CA GLU A 135 29.90 -4.97 -0.07
C GLU A 135 28.79 -3.98 0.33
N GLY A 136 27.73 -4.44 1.01
CA GLY A 136 26.59 -3.61 1.38
C GLY A 136 25.65 -3.27 0.22
N VAL A 137 25.67 -4.07 -0.86
CA VAL A 137 24.79 -3.92 -2.03
C VAL A 137 23.80 -5.08 -2.08
N TYR A 138 22.51 -4.76 -2.08
CA TYR A 138 21.42 -5.72 -2.01
C TYR A 138 20.57 -5.63 -3.28
N PRO A 139 20.82 -6.49 -4.29
CA PRO A 139 20.06 -6.48 -5.53
C PRO A 139 18.64 -7.04 -5.34
N VAL A 140 17.71 -6.57 -6.18
CA VAL A 140 16.34 -7.07 -6.25
C VAL A 140 16.27 -8.59 -6.51
N PHE A 141 15.11 -9.17 -6.23
CA PHE A 141 14.81 -10.58 -6.48
C PHE A 141 13.98 -10.76 -7.75
N GLU A 142 14.12 -11.90 -8.41
CA GLU A 142 13.35 -12.21 -9.63
C GLU A 142 12.01 -12.86 -9.29
N HIS A 143 11.94 -13.59 -8.18
CA HIS A 143 10.77 -14.35 -7.77
C HIS A 143 10.20 -13.88 -6.43
N ARG A 144 8.87 -13.97 -6.32
CA ARG A 144 8.12 -13.44 -5.17
C ARG A 144 8.39 -14.11 -3.83
N HIS A 145 8.82 -15.37 -3.87
CA HIS A 145 9.10 -16.18 -2.68
C HIS A 145 10.49 -15.91 -2.09
N GLU A 146 11.36 -15.23 -2.84
CA GLU A 146 12.71 -14.89 -2.38
C GLU A 146 12.66 -13.75 -1.36
N LYS A 147 13.64 -13.74 -0.44
CA LYS A 147 13.77 -12.73 0.60
C LYS A 147 15.19 -12.56 1.08
N PHE A 148 15.46 -11.37 1.60
CA PHE A 148 16.71 -11.09 2.31
C PHE A 148 16.72 -11.83 3.66
N PRO A 149 17.91 -12.12 4.21
CA PRO A 149 18.03 -12.66 5.56
C PRO A 149 17.26 -11.82 6.58
N GLY A 150 16.44 -12.47 7.40
CA GLY A 150 15.56 -11.82 8.39
C GLY A 150 14.39 -11.02 7.82
N GLY A 151 14.23 -10.93 6.49
CA GLY A 151 13.18 -10.16 5.82
C GLY A 151 11.89 -10.96 5.54
N GLU A 152 10.95 -10.29 4.90
CA GLU A 152 9.76 -10.84 4.27
C GLU A 152 10.00 -11.03 2.76
N SER A 153 9.44 -12.10 2.20
CA SER A 153 9.23 -12.18 0.76
C SER A 153 7.99 -11.37 0.34
N LEU A 154 7.75 -11.21 -0.96
CA LEU A 154 6.49 -10.62 -1.42
C LEU A 154 5.29 -11.54 -1.14
N ASP A 155 5.51 -12.85 -1.02
CA ASP A 155 4.45 -13.79 -0.62
C ASP A 155 4.16 -13.69 0.88
N ASP A 156 5.18 -13.45 1.72
CA ASP A 156 5.00 -13.15 3.15
C ASP A 156 4.18 -11.84 3.31
N LEU A 157 4.54 -10.79 2.56
CA LEU A 157 3.81 -9.52 2.54
C LEU A 157 2.36 -9.71 2.06
N ARG A 158 2.14 -10.52 1.01
CA ARG A 158 0.80 -10.86 0.51
C ARG A 158 -0.03 -11.53 1.61
N ALA A 159 0.53 -12.51 2.31
CA ALA A 159 -0.17 -13.19 3.40
C ALA A 159 -0.53 -12.20 4.54
N ARG A 160 0.38 -11.27 4.85
CA ARG A 160 0.09 -10.19 5.82
C ARG A 160 -0.97 -9.22 5.32
N ALA A 161 -1.02 -8.92 4.02
CA ALA A 161 -2.06 -8.07 3.43
C ALA A 161 -3.46 -8.67 3.63
N TYR A 162 -3.65 -9.98 3.45
CA TYR A 162 -4.94 -10.63 3.75
C TYR A 162 -5.34 -10.47 5.23
N LYS A 163 -4.41 -10.67 6.17
CA LYS A 163 -4.66 -10.42 7.61
C LYS A 163 -5.01 -8.97 7.87
N ALA A 164 -4.38 -8.03 7.18
CA ALA A 164 -4.72 -6.61 7.27
C ALA A 164 -6.15 -6.33 6.74
N LEU A 165 -6.57 -6.95 5.63
CA LEU A 165 -7.96 -6.82 5.16
C LEU A 165 -8.97 -7.36 6.17
N GLU A 166 -8.70 -8.53 6.77
CA GLU A 166 -9.55 -9.12 7.81
C GLU A 166 -9.73 -8.21 9.03
N LYS A 167 -8.69 -7.44 9.39
CA LYS A 167 -8.71 -6.60 10.59
C LYS A 167 -9.12 -5.16 10.34
N CYS A 168 -8.81 -4.62 9.16
CA CYS A 168 -8.98 -3.20 8.86
C CYS A 168 -10.08 -2.90 7.84
N VAL A 169 -10.54 -3.90 7.08
CA VAL A 169 -11.54 -3.69 6.01
C VAL A 169 -12.81 -4.49 6.27
N PHE A 170 -12.68 -5.80 6.55
CA PHE A 170 -13.83 -6.68 6.71
C PHE A 170 -14.83 -6.26 7.80
N PRO A 171 -14.40 -5.68 8.94
CA PRO A 171 -15.33 -5.18 9.95
C PRO A 171 -16.25 -4.06 9.44
N HIS A 172 -15.84 -3.34 8.39
CA HIS A 172 -16.58 -2.21 7.84
C HIS A 172 -17.51 -2.61 6.68
N LEU A 173 -17.39 -3.82 6.12
CA LEU A 173 -18.10 -4.23 4.88
C LEU A 173 -19.63 -4.16 4.96
N ASP A 174 -20.18 -4.14 6.17
CA ASP A 174 -21.61 -4.06 6.44
C ASP A 174 -22.02 -2.68 7.00
N GLU A 175 -21.11 -1.69 7.04
CA GLU A 175 -21.43 -0.31 7.40
C GLU A 175 -22.09 0.42 6.24
N ASP A 176 -23.21 1.07 6.52
CA ASP A 176 -23.86 1.94 5.55
C ASP A 176 -23.01 3.19 5.29
N ASP A 177 -22.68 3.44 4.01
CA ASP A 177 -21.85 4.56 3.54
C ASP A 177 -20.48 4.65 4.23
N GLY A 178 -19.91 3.51 4.65
CA GLY A 178 -18.58 3.44 5.25
C GLY A 178 -17.50 4.00 4.32
N HIS A 179 -16.63 4.88 4.85
CA HIS A 179 -15.48 5.40 4.12
C HIS A 179 -14.24 5.37 5.01
N ILE A 180 -13.37 4.38 4.81
CA ILE A 180 -12.17 4.23 5.62
C ILE A 180 -10.92 4.76 4.90
N ALA A 181 -9.96 5.28 5.67
CA ALA A 181 -8.62 5.61 5.19
C ALA A 181 -7.58 4.63 5.73
N ILE A 182 -6.58 4.26 4.91
CA ILE A 182 -5.45 3.41 5.31
C ILE A 182 -4.15 4.10 4.89
N ALA A 183 -3.45 4.72 5.85
CA ALA A 183 -2.14 5.33 5.65
C ALA A 183 -1.02 4.29 5.81
N SER A 184 -0.35 3.97 4.70
CA SER A 184 0.61 2.86 4.60
C SER A 184 1.73 3.17 3.58
N HIS A 185 2.29 2.15 2.93
CA HIS A 185 3.53 2.18 2.16
C HIS A 185 3.33 1.59 0.76
N GLY A 186 4.32 1.78 -0.12
CA GLY A 186 4.16 1.52 -1.54
C GLY A 186 3.87 0.05 -1.85
N LEU A 187 4.70 -0.89 -1.38
CA LEU A 187 4.49 -2.32 -1.67
C LEU A 187 3.32 -2.87 -0.86
N CYS A 188 3.18 -2.46 0.41
CA CYS A 188 2.04 -2.89 1.22
C CYS A 188 0.69 -2.48 0.60
N ILE A 189 0.53 -1.23 0.13
CA ILE A 189 -0.70 -0.79 -0.54
C ILE A 189 -0.93 -1.59 -1.83
N SER A 190 0.11 -1.83 -2.62
CA SER A 190 -0.01 -2.65 -3.82
C SER A 190 -0.53 -4.05 -3.49
N GLU A 191 -0.01 -4.70 -2.45
CA GLU A 191 -0.47 -6.05 -2.06
C GLU A 191 -1.87 -6.03 -1.43
N LEU A 192 -2.25 -4.98 -0.68
CA LEU A 192 -3.61 -4.79 -0.17
C LEU A 192 -4.63 -4.64 -1.31
N MET A 193 -4.32 -3.83 -2.33
CA MET A 193 -5.18 -3.65 -3.50
C MET A 193 -5.29 -4.94 -4.31
N SER A 194 -4.17 -5.63 -4.55
CA SER A 194 -4.19 -6.93 -5.24
C SER A 194 -4.95 -7.99 -4.44
N ALA A 195 -4.85 -8.01 -3.10
CA ALA A 195 -5.60 -8.93 -2.26
C ALA A 195 -7.12 -8.66 -2.34
N LEU A 196 -7.55 -7.39 -2.33
CA LEU A 196 -8.96 -7.04 -2.56
C LEU A 196 -9.45 -7.52 -3.92
N VAL A 197 -8.71 -7.22 -5.00
CA VAL A 197 -9.07 -7.63 -6.36
C VAL A 197 -9.19 -9.16 -6.49
N ARG A 198 -8.32 -9.93 -5.83
CA ARG A 198 -8.42 -11.40 -5.80
C ARG A 198 -9.66 -11.94 -5.09
N LEU A 199 -10.30 -11.15 -4.24
CA LEU A 199 -11.57 -11.49 -3.60
C LEU A 199 -12.78 -11.24 -4.52
N ASP A 200 -12.60 -10.57 -5.67
CA ASP A 200 -13.63 -10.44 -6.71
C ASP A 200 -13.34 -11.38 -7.89
N PRO A 201 -14.12 -12.46 -8.10
CA PRO A 201 -13.90 -13.41 -9.17
C PRO A 201 -14.09 -12.80 -10.57
N LYS A 202 -14.67 -11.59 -10.67
CA LYS A 202 -14.90 -10.89 -11.95
C LYS A 202 -13.87 -9.81 -12.23
N ALA A 203 -12.98 -9.49 -11.29
CA ALA A 203 -12.02 -8.42 -11.47
C ALA A 203 -10.81 -8.87 -12.30
N ASP A 204 -10.24 -7.93 -13.06
CA ASP A 204 -9.03 -8.17 -13.84
C ASP A 204 -7.81 -8.21 -12.91
N GLN A 205 -7.29 -9.41 -12.70
CA GLN A 205 -6.13 -9.66 -11.84
C GLN A 205 -4.79 -9.33 -12.54
N SER A 206 -4.81 -8.92 -13.81
CA SER A 206 -3.60 -8.55 -14.56
C SER A 206 -3.07 -7.15 -14.24
N ILE A 207 -3.87 -6.34 -13.55
CA ILE A 207 -3.55 -4.95 -13.23
C ILE A 207 -2.56 -4.90 -12.05
N SER A 208 -1.46 -4.16 -12.26
CA SER A 208 -0.51 -3.82 -11.19
C SER A 208 -0.93 -2.50 -10.52
N TYR A 209 -0.95 -2.50 -9.18
CA TYR A 209 -1.18 -1.30 -8.35
C TYR A 209 0.09 -0.78 -7.70
N ARG A 210 1.25 -1.11 -8.27
CA ARG A 210 2.53 -0.58 -7.83
C ARG A 210 2.67 0.88 -8.26
N GLY A 211 3.49 1.59 -7.51
CA GLY A 211 3.98 2.88 -7.95
C GLY A 211 3.16 4.10 -7.57
N LEU A 212 2.47 4.04 -6.43
CA LEU A 212 1.89 5.24 -5.84
C LEU A 212 3.01 6.22 -5.48
N LEU A 213 2.90 7.49 -5.89
CA LEU A 213 3.79 8.57 -5.44
C LEU A 213 3.61 8.82 -3.94
N ASN A 214 4.59 9.45 -3.29
CA ASN A 214 4.45 9.86 -1.89
C ASN A 214 3.24 10.78 -1.70
N THR A 215 2.41 10.53 -0.69
CA THR A 215 1.08 11.14 -0.46
C THR A 215 0.04 10.98 -1.56
N ALA A 216 0.36 10.25 -2.65
CA ALA A 216 -0.69 9.85 -3.56
C ALA A 216 -1.63 8.86 -2.88
N TRP A 217 -2.88 8.89 -3.31
CA TRP A 217 -3.91 8.01 -2.81
C TRP A 217 -4.55 7.20 -3.93
N ALA A 218 -5.12 6.06 -3.54
CA ALA A 218 -5.95 5.22 -4.39
C ALA A 218 -7.28 4.99 -3.69
N ARG A 219 -8.37 4.90 -4.46
CA ARG A 219 -9.72 4.73 -3.93
C ARG A 219 -10.40 3.53 -4.55
N VAL A 220 -10.87 2.64 -3.67
CA VAL A 220 -11.54 1.39 -4.04
C VAL A 220 -12.88 1.35 -3.35
N LYS A 221 -13.93 0.99 -4.08
CA LYS A 221 -15.23 0.65 -3.51
C LYS A 221 -15.39 -0.86 -3.47
N VAL A 222 -15.85 -1.37 -2.33
CA VAL A 222 -16.07 -2.80 -2.12
C VAL A 222 -17.44 -3.07 -1.54
N LYS A 223 -18.06 -4.18 -1.95
CA LYS A 223 -19.24 -4.73 -1.29
C LYS A 223 -19.15 -6.24 -1.26
N ARG A 224 -19.75 -6.87 -0.24
CA ARG A 224 -19.88 -8.32 -0.18
C ARG A 224 -20.90 -8.80 -1.21
N ARG A 225 -20.61 -9.89 -1.91
CA ARG A 225 -21.62 -10.62 -2.70
C ARG A 225 -22.43 -11.50 -1.75
N GLU A 226 -23.74 -11.30 -1.71
CA GLU A 226 -24.61 -12.07 -0.82
C GLU A 226 -24.71 -13.53 -1.24
N GLY A 227 -24.64 -14.45 -0.27
CA GLY A 227 -24.76 -15.90 -0.52
C GLY A 227 -23.53 -16.58 -1.09
N GLU A 228 -22.44 -15.84 -1.31
CA GLU A 228 -21.17 -16.35 -1.83
C GLU A 228 -20.10 -16.34 -0.73
N THR A 229 -19.37 -17.44 -0.58
CA THR A 229 -18.23 -17.55 0.35
C THR A 229 -17.17 -18.40 -0.31
N ARG A 230 -15.91 -17.98 -0.18
CA ARG A 230 -14.77 -18.69 -0.74
C ARG A 230 -14.46 -19.92 0.11
N GLU A 231 -13.76 -20.90 -0.47
CA GLU A 231 -13.32 -22.11 0.24
C GLU A 231 -12.38 -21.80 1.42
N ASP A 232 -11.59 -20.73 1.30
CA ASP A 232 -10.69 -20.22 2.33
C ASP A 232 -11.43 -19.47 3.47
N GLY A 233 -12.76 -19.35 3.39
CA GLY A 233 -13.60 -18.67 4.38
C GLY A 233 -13.64 -17.14 4.23
N HIS A 234 -12.91 -16.57 3.27
CA HIS A 234 -12.99 -15.13 2.97
C HIS A 234 -14.28 -14.78 2.21
N PRO A 235 -14.79 -13.54 2.38
CA PRO A 235 -15.95 -13.10 1.63
C PRO A 235 -15.63 -13.03 0.13
N VAL A 236 -16.63 -13.32 -0.70
CA VAL A 236 -16.58 -12.91 -2.11
C VAL A 236 -17.00 -11.45 -2.19
N LEU A 237 -16.20 -10.64 -2.89
CA LEU A 237 -16.43 -9.20 -3.03
C LEU A 237 -16.80 -8.83 -4.46
N GLU A 238 -17.44 -7.68 -4.60
CA GLU A 238 -17.40 -6.87 -5.81
C GLU A 238 -16.48 -5.68 -5.55
N VAL A 239 -15.49 -5.49 -6.42
CA VAL A 239 -14.41 -4.52 -6.24
C VAL A 239 -14.39 -3.56 -7.43
N ILE A 240 -14.49 -2.27 -7.13
CA ILE A 240 -14.42 -1.20 -8.13
C ILE A 240 -13.27 -0.28 -7.75
N VAL A 241 -12.20 -0.30 -8.55
CA VAL A 241 -11.08 0.63 -8.39
C VAL A 241 -11.41 1.91 -9.15
N ASN A 242 -11.66 3.01 -8.43
CA ASN A 242 -12.09 4.28 -9.01
C ASN A 242 -10.91 5.18 -9.37
N HIS A 243 -9.89 5.18 -8.53
CA HIS A 243 -8.77 6.12 -8.60
C HIS A 243 -7.49 5.41 -8.20
N VAL A 244 -6.40 5.70 -8.90
CA VAL A 244 -5.07 5.15 -8.61
C VAL A 244 -4.05 6.27 -8.78
N ASN A 245 -3.17 6.41 -7.79
CA ASN A 245 -2.04 7.34 -7.81
C ASN A 245 -2.45 8.82 -7.96
N GLU A 246 -3.55 9.22 -7.34
CA GLU A 246 -4.04 10.60 -7.38
C GLU A 246 -3.21 11.48 -6.44
N ALA A 247 -2.66 12.58 -6.97
CA ALA A 247 -1.88 13.53 -6.20
C ALA A 247 -2.07 15.02 -6.60
N PRO A 248 -3.30 15.50 -6.87
CA PRO A 248 -3.52 16.89 -7.27
C PRO A 248 -3.07 17.90 -6.21
N HIS A 249 -3.08 17.52 -4.93
CA HIS A 249 -2.62 18.34 -3.80
C HIS A 249 -1.11 18.60 -3.79
N LEU A 250 -0.33 17.89 -4.62
CA LEU A 250 1.08 18.16 -4.80
C LEU A 250 1.35 19.30 -5.79
N GLN A 251 0.34 19.74 -6.57
CA GLN A 251 0.52 20.86 -7.50
C GLN A 251 0.90 22.14 -6.74
N GLY A 252 2.06 22.71 -7.08
CA GLY A 252 2.55 23.94 -6.46
C GLY A 252 3.30 23.75 -5.15
N ILE A 253 3.43 22.52 -4.63
CA ILE A 253 4.43 22.21 -3.62
C ILE A 253 5.78 22.14 -4.33
N GLN A 254 6.63 23.14 -4.11
CA GLN A 254 8.02 23.05 -4.54
C GLN A 254 8.67 21.91 -3.76
N GLU A 255 9.20 20.91 -4.46
CA GLU A 255 10.25 20.10 -3.87
C GLU A 255 11.40 21.07 -3.61
N ASP A 256 11.68 21.38 -2.34
CA ASP A 256 12.88 22.14 -2.02
C ASP A 256 14.03 21.38 -2.68
N THR A 257 14.89 22.05 -3.45
CA THR A 257 16.13 21.48 -3.96
C THR A 257 17.04 21.22 -2.76
N VAL A 258 16.72 20.17 -2.02
CA VAL A 258 17.71 19.46 -1.22
C VAL A 258 18.78 19.06 -2.22
N GLU A 259 20.04 19.29 -1.89
CA GLU A 259 21.13 18.58 -2.56
C GLU A 259 20.79 17.09 -2.43
N VAL A 260 20.11 16.55 -3.44
CA VAL A 260 19.99 15.11 -3.63
C VAL A 260 21.44 14.66 -3.55
N PRO A 261 21.80 13.77 -2.60
CA PRO A 261 23.15 13.25 -2.59
C PRO A 261 23.45 12.83 -4.02
N ALA A 262 24.61 13.21 -4.56
CA ALA A 262 24.98 13.03 -5.97
C ALA A 262 24.87 11.57 -6.47
N GLU A 263 24.49 10.65 -5.58
CA GLU A 263 24.42 9.21 -5.68
C GLU A 263 23.00 8.65 -5.89
N ARG A 264 21.91 9.43 -5.89
CA ARG A 264 20.55 8.88 -6.12
C ARG A 264 20.30 8.62 -7.61
N SER A 265 20.15 7.36 -8.01
CA SER A 265 19.90 6.96 -9.39
C SER A 265 18.44 7.17 -9.81
N SER A 266 18.22 7.44 -11.11
CA SER A 266 16.89 7.51 -11.71
C SER A 266 16.15 6.16 -11.64
N GLU A 267 16.86 5.04 -11.55
CA GLU A 267 16.25 3.71 -11.46
C GLU A 267 15.68 3.45 -10.06
N ALA A 268 16.36 3.90 -9.00
CA ALA A 268 15.83 3.83 -7.65
C ALA A 268 14.61 4.77 -7.49
N GLN A 269 14.66 5.94 -8.13
CA GLN A 269 13.49 6.83 -8.22
C GLN A 269 12.30 6.16 -8.91
N ALA A 270 12.52 5.47 -10.03
CA ALA A 270 11.47 4.74 -10.72
C ALA A 270 10.92 3.58 -9.85
N PHE A 271 11.82 2.80 -9.25
CA PHE A 271 11.46 1.63 -8.46
C PHE A 271 10.66 1.98 -7.19
N PHE A 272 11.15 2.93 -6.38
CA PHE A 272 10.49 3.34 -5.15
C PHE A 272 9.42 4.42 -5.37
N GLY A 273 9.51 5.20 -6.45
CA GLY A 273 8.60 6.29 -6.77
C GLY A 273 7.43 5.87 -7.64
N GLY A 274 7.53 4.75 -8.35
CA GLY A 274 6.41 4.19 -9.10
C GLY A 274 6.33 4.50 -10.57
N ASP A 275 7.45 4.86 -11.19
CA ASP A 275 7.48 5.07 -12.64
C ASP A 275 7.46 3.72 -13.37
N THR A 276 6.36 3.46 -14.06
CA THR A 276 6.14 2.23 -14.82
C THR A 276 6.87 2.20 -16.17
N THR A 277 7.47 3.33 -16.60
CA THR A 277 8.15 3.40 -17.91
C THR A 277 9.56 2.81 -17.89
N ALA A 278 10.16 2.56 -16.72
CA ALA A 278 11.56 2.14 -16.58
C ALA A 278 11.80 0.75 -15.95
N THR A 279 10.80 0.03 -15.44
CA THR A 279 11.09 -1.16 -14.61
C THR A 279 10.74 -2.49 -15.29
N GLN A 280 11.71 -3.07 -15.99
CA GLN A 280 11.91 -4.54 -15.96
C GLN A 280 12.53 -5.00 -14.63
N ALA A 281 13.07 -4.06 -13.83
CA ALA A 281 13.57 -4.29 -12.49
C ALA A 281 12.43 -4.29 -11.47
N SER A 282 12.07 -5.46 -10.98
CA SER A 282 11.06 -5.65 -9.95
C SER A 282 11.66 -6.45 -8.81
N ASN A 283 11.09 -6.37 -7.61
CA ASN A 283 11.39 -7.33 -6.53
C ASN A 283 10.78 -8.72 -6.78
N ALA A 284 10.07 -8.87 -7.89
CA ALA A 284 9.70 -10.13 -8.51
C ALA A 284 8.91 -9.82 -9.79
N ARG A 285 9.18 -10.56 -10.88
CA ARG A 285 8.28 -10.54 -12.04
C ARG A 285 6.90 -11.00 -11.56
N VAL A 286 5.86 -10.27 -11.97
CA VAL A 286 4.48 -10.70 -11.73
C VAL A 286 4.22 -11.85 -12.69
N ASP A 287 4.68 -13.05 -12.36
CA ASP A 287 4.24 -14.26 -13.04
C ASP A 287 2.78 -14.50 -12.62
N ILE A 288 1.87 -13.91 -13.38
CA ILE A 288 0.45 -14.26 -13.37
C ILE A 288 0.33 -15.54 -14.18
N GLN A 289 0.85 -16.65 -13.65
CA GLN A 289 0.38 -17.95 -14.09
C GLN A 289 -0.98 -18.15 -13.42
N PRO A 290 -2.08 -18.31 -14.18
CA PRO A 290 -3.30 -18.85 -13.59
C PRO A 290 -2.93 -20.19 -12.95
N GLU A 291 -3.35 -20.42 -11.71
CA GLU A 291 -3.29 -21.76 -11.13
C GLU A 291 -4.00 -22.69 -12.13
N SER A 292 -3.23 -23.53 -12.82
CA SER A 292 -3.81 -24.56 -13.64
C SER A 292 -4.38 -25.58 -12.70
N ASP A 293 -5.71 -25.73 -12.73
CA ASP A 293 -6.40 -26.85 -12.12
C ASP A 293 -5.70 -28.14 -12.55
N SER A 294 -5.04 -28.79 -11.59
CA SER A 294 -4.51 -30.12 -11.79
C SER A 294 -5.71 -31.07 -11.88
N GLU A 295 -6.27 -31.20 -13.08
CA GLU A 295 -7.13 -32.34 -13.40
C GLU A 295 -6.29 -33.61 -13.25
N SER A 296 -6.57 -34.32 -12.16
CA SER A 296 -6.23 -35.71 -11.96
C SER A 296 -6.74 -36.53 -13.14
N LYS A 297 -5.83 -36.91 -14.05
CA LYS A 297 -6.12 -37.99 -15.00
C LYS A 297 -6.11 -39.31 -14.24
N LEU A 298 -7.29 -39.95 -14.27
CA LEU A 298 -7.48 -41.40 -14.15
C LEU A 298 -6.63 -42.15 -15.20
#